data_AF-A0A1J5N4B5-F1
#
_entry.id   AF-A0A1J5N4B5-F1
#
_cell.length_a   1.000
_cell.length_b   1.000
_cell.length_c   1.000
_cell.angle_alpha   90.00
_cell.angle_beta   90.00
_cell.angle_gamma   90.00
#
_symmetry.space_group_name_H-M   'P 1'
#
loop_
_entity.id
_entity.type
_entity.pdbx_description
1 polymer ?
#
loop_
_entity_poly.entity_id
_entity_poly.type
_entity_poly.pdbx_seq_one_letter_code
_entity_poly.pdbx_strand_id
1 'polypeptide(L)'
;MKNLFNPKKSMIALACVSALTLAGCGGSSNSSTPAPTPTPAPTPAPTPTYEYEVTVTNITSNQPLSPITLVTHNDDYKPFSIGEPADAALELLAEAGDNTEVLALSTVVNKASDTDPLGPGKTSTQTIETTDTTLNLSVLSMLVNTNDAFTGLNSHDLTNYNVGDSMSFRLNVYDSGTEADSETAATIPGPATMGQGEGFNAARDDRADQVTMHPGVVTQDDGLPDSVLDSTHRFDNLVARVTVKRVK
;
A
#
# COMPACT_ATOMS: atom_id res chain seq x y z
N MET A 1 -35.37 37.23 -17.72
CA MET A 1 -35.22 36.99 -19.18
C MET A 1 -34.72 35.54 -19.30
N LYS A 2 -35.59 34.53 -19.53
CA LYS A 2 -35.92 33.89 -20.84
C LYS A 2 -34.63 33.52 -21.62
N ASN A 3 -34.24 32.26 -21.90
CA ASN A 3 -34.91 31.05 -22.44
C ASN A 3 -34.12 29.78 -21.99
N LEU A 4 -34.62 28.53 -21.79
CA LEU A 4 -35.54 27.60 -22.50
C LEU A 4 -34.96 26.85 -23.74
N PHE A 5 -34.99 25.50 -23.65
CA PHE A 5 -35.10 24.43 -24.69
C PHE A 5 -33.86 23.79 -25.39
N ASN A 6 -33.45 22.59 -24.91
CA ASN A 6 -33.57 21.18 -25.43
C ASN A 6 -33.25 20.82 -26.94
N PRO A 7 -33.26 19.51 -27.37
CA PRO A 7 -32.12 18.75 -27.89
C PRO A 7 -32.27 18.34 -29.37
N LYS A 8 -31.32 17.59 -29.97
CA LYS A 8 -31.55 16.91 -31.25
C LYS A 8 -31.06 15.47 -31.28
N LYS A 9 -32.02 14.58 -31.56
CA LYS A 9 -31.86 13.20 -32.02
C LYS A 9 -31.33 13.18 -33.45
N SER A 10 -30.64 12.11 -33.85
CA SER A 10 -30.69 11.67 -35.24
C SER A 10 -30.58 10.14 -35.35
N MET A 11 -31.68 9.52 -35.77
CA MET A 11 -31.77 8.19 -36.37
C MET A 11 -31.51 8.35 -37.87
N ILE A 12 -30.71 7.49 -38.51
CA ILE A 12 -30.95 7.03 -39.89
C ILE A 12 -30.55 5.55 -40.01
N ALA A 13 -31.47 4.77 -40.59
CA ALA A 13 -31.38 3.37 -40.93
C ALA A 13 -31.17 3.19 -42.45
N LEU A 14 -30.60 2.06 -42.89
CA LEU A 14 -30.78 1.42 -44.21
C LEU A 14 -30.05 0.05 -44.17
N ALA A 15 -30.62 -1.16 -44.21
CA ALA A 15 -31.66 -1.83 -45.01
C ALA A 15 -31.13 -2.60 -46.26
N CYS A 16 -31.32 -3.93 -46.21
CA CYS A 16 -31.53 -4.92 -47.29
C CYS A 16 -30.32 -5.31 -48.18
N VAL A 17 -30.13 -6.58 -48.62
CA VAL A 17 -30.97 -7.34 -49.58
C VAL A 17 -30.47 -8.81 -49.74
N SER A 18 -31.43 -9.76 -49.79
CA SER A 18 -31.54 -11.10 -50.46
C SER A 18 -30.41 -12.15 -50.36
N ALA A 19 -30.64 -13.39 -49.87
CA ALA A 19 -31.47 -14.49 -50.39
C ALA A 19 -30.90 -15.22 -51.64
N LEU A 20 -30.43 -16.46 -51.43
CA LEU A 20 -30.35 -17.51 -52.45
C LEU A 20 -30.60 -18.85 -51.75
N THR A 21 -31.79 -19.39 -51.99
CA THR A 21 -32.18 -20.76 -51.67
C THR A 21 -31.61 -21.70 -52.71
N LEU A 22 -30.89 -22.74 -52.29
CA LEU A 22 -30.59 -23.89 -53.14
C LEU A 22 -31.19 -25.14 -52.48
N ALA A 23 -32.28 -25.62 -53.06
CA ALA A 23 -32.83 -26.94 -52.78
C ALA A 23 -32.02 -27.97 -53.57
N GLY A 24 -31.27 -28.81 -52.87
CA GLY A 24 -30.58 -29.98 -53.42
C GLY A 24 -31.00 -31.22 -52.65
N CYS A 25 -31.96 -31.97 -53.20
CA CYS A 25 -32.33 -33.29 -52.71
C CYS A 25 -31.50 -34.32 -53.50
N GLY A 26 -30.49 -34.90 -52.85
CA GLY A 26 -29.68 -35.99 -53.40
C GLY A 26 -29.59 -37.10 -52.38
N GLY A 27 -30.31 -38.19 -52.60
CA GLY A 27 -30.23 -39.39 -51.78
C GLY A 27 -28.91 -40.12 -52.02
N SER A 28 -28.26 -40.53 -50.93
CA SER A 28 -27.29 -41.63 -50.91
C SER A 28 -27.17 -42.16 -49.48
N SER A 29 -27.44 -43.45 -49.33
CA SER A 29 -27.34 -44.22 -48.09
C SER A 29 -25.93 -44.12 -47.53
N ASN A 30 -25.76 -43.64 -46.29
CA ASN A 30 -24.51 -43.81 -45.55
C ASN A 30 -24.81 -44.03 -44.05
N SER A 31 -24.16 -45.06 -43.52
CA SER A 31 -24.20 -45.51 -42.14
C SER A 31 -24.13 -44.37 -41.14
N SER A 32 -25.09 -44.29 -40.22
CA SER A 32 -25.05 -43.42 -39.04
C SER A 32 -23.93 -43.89 -38.12
N THR A 33 -22.70 -43.42 -38.37
CA THR A 33 -21.64 -43.46 -37.37
C THR A 33 -22.04 -42.46 -36.27
N PRO A 34 -22.13 -42.88 -34.99
CA PRO A 34 -22.37 -41.93 -33.92
C PRO A 34 -21.29 -40.85 -33.94
N ALA A 35 -21.67 -39.58 -33.88
CA ALA A 35 -20.72 -38.49 -33.69
C ALA A 35 -19.91 -38.78 -32.41
N PRO A 36 -18.57 -38.65 -32.42
CA PRO A 36 -17.78 -38.85 -31.22
C PRO A 36 -18.26 -37.87 -30.15
N THR A 37 -18.62 -38.40 -28.98
CA THR A 37 -18.94 -37.60 -27.81
C THR A 37 -17.80 -36.60 -27.57
N PRO A 38 -18.05 -35.28 -27.44
CA PRO A 38 -16.99 -34.33 -27.17
C PRO A 38 -16.30 -34.74 -25.86
N THR A 39 -15.00 -34.99 -25.94
CA THR A 39 -14.18 -35.27 -24.76
C THR A 39 -14.31 -34.08 -23.80
N PRO A 40 -14.65 -34.30 -22.52
CA PRO A 40 -14.70 -33.21 -21.55
C PRO A 40 -13.35 -32.49 -21.55
N ALA A 41 -13.37 -31.17 -21.67
CA ALA A 41 -12.17 -30.37 -21.48
C ALA A 41 -11.61 -30.68 -20.07
N PRO A 42 -10.30 -30.89 -19.92
CA PRO A 42 -9.71 -31.19 -18.62
C PRO A 42 -9.99 -30.02 -17.66
N THR A 43 -10.46 -30.35 -16.46
CA THR A 43 -10.63 -29.37 -15.38
C THR A 43 -9.27 -28.74 -15.06
N PRO A 44 -9.13 -27.40 -15.04
CA PRO A 44 -7.89 -26.75 -14.66
C PRO A 44 -7.45 -27.18 -13.26
N ALA A 45 -6.15 -27.45 -13.08
CA ALA A 45 -5.59 -27.68 -11.76
C ALA A 45 -5.76 -26.43 -10.88
N PRO A 46 -5.95 -26.57 -9.56
CA PRO A 46 -6.05 -25.41 -8.67
C PRO A 46 -4.73 -24.64 -8.68
N THR A 47 -4.81 -23.31 -8.80
CA THR A 47 -3.65 -22.43 -8.69
C THR A 47 -3.07 -22.54 -7.28
N PRO A 48 -1.75 -22.76 -7.12
CA PRO A 48 -1.14 -22.75 -5.80
C PRO A 48 -1.33 -21.37 -5.16
N THR A 49 -1.58 -21.34 -3.85
CA THR A 49 -1.62 -20.09 -3.08
C THR A 49 -0.57 -20.15 -1.98
N TYR A 50 0.05 -19.00 -1.74
CA TYR A 50 1.07 -18.74 -0.75
C TYR A 50 0.49 -17.82 0.31
N GLU A 51 0.96 -17.98 1.54
CA GLU A 51 0.48 -17.18 2.66
C GLU A 51 1.65 -16.79 3.57
N TYR A 52 1.70 -15.50 3.90
CA TYR A 52 2.72 -14.91 4.75
C TYR A 52 2.07 -14.24 5.95
N GLU A 53 2.53 -14.60 7.14
CA GLU A 53 2.22 -13.90 8.38
C GLU A 53 3.30 -12.86 8.64
N VAL A 54 2.88 -11.59 8.74
CA VAL A 54 3.75 -10.45 8.99
C VAL A 54 3.39 -9.87 10.35
N THR A 55 4.32 -9.98 11.29
CA THR A 55 4.17 -9.49 12.66
C THR A 55 5.02 -8.25 12.87
N VAL A 56 4.39 -7.14 13.25
CA VAL A 56 5.05 -5.86 13.51
C VAL A 56 4.92 -5.50 14.99
N THR A 57 6.04 -5.32 15.68
CA THR A 57 6.08 -4.80 17.05
C THR A 57 6.57 -3.35 17.03
N ASN A 58 5.78 -2.43 17.60
CA ASN A 58 6.25 -1.09 17.92
C ASN A 58 7.16 -1.18 19.16
N ILE A 59 8.45 -0.88 19.00
CA ILE A 59 9.45 -0.97 20.07
C ILE A 59 9.84 0.40 20.64
N THR A 60 9.09 1.44 20.31
CA THR A 60 9.28 2.80 20.85
C THR A 60 8.70 2.94 22.27
N SER A 61 8.91 4.11 22.88
CA SER A 61 8.36 4.48 24.19
C SER A 61 7.06 5.29 24.08
N ASN A 62 7.12 6.50 23.52
CA ASN A 62 5.97 7.39 23.39
C ASN A 62 5.74 7.83 21.93
N GLN A 63 5.95 6.90 21.00
CA GLN A 63 5.76 7.11 19.56
C GLN A 63 4.78 6.06 19.01
N PRO A 64 3.47 6.35 18.97
CA PRO A 64 2.53 5.51 18.27
C PRO A 64 2.91 5.41 16.79
N LEU A 65 2.71 4.24 16.22
CA LEU A 65 2.79 4.04 14.77
C LEU A 65 1.38 4.18 14.19
N SER A 66 1.21 4.85 13.05
CA SER A 66 -0.07 4.87 12.33
C SER A 66 -0.46 3.45 11.89
N PRO A 67 -1.67 3.20 11.37
CA PRO A 67 -2.05 1.86 10.93
C PRO A 67 -0.97 1.22 10.05
N ILE A 68 -0.54 0.00 10.42
CA ILE A 68 0.56 -0.67 9.75
C ILE A 68 0.10 -1.06 8.34
N THR A 69 0.80 -0.55 7.34
CA THR A 69 0.48 -0.75 5.92
C THR A 69 1.36 -1.84 5.34
N LEU A 70 0.76 -2.90 4.82
CA LEU A 70 1.46 -3.99 4.12
C LEU A 70 1.04 -3.96 2.66
N VAL A 71 2.02 -3.91 1.77
CA VAL A 71 1.80 -4.05 0.34
C VAL A 71 2.79 -5.02 -0.25
N THR A 72 2.34 -5.82 -1.21
CA THR A 72 3.22 -6.60 -2.08
C THR A 72 3.20 -6.04 -3.48
N HIS A 73 4.33 -6.12 -4.17
CA HIS A 73 4.54 -5.55 -5.49
C HIS A 73 5.70 -6.24 -6.21
N ASN A 74 5.83 -5.95 -7.51
CA ASN A 74 6.96 -6.44 -8.31
C ASN A 74 8.22 -5.56 -8.11
N ASP A 75 9.32 -5.93 -8.75
CA ASP A 75 10.63 -5.26 -8.65
C ASP A 75 10.67 -3.84 -9.22
N ASP A 76 9.67 -3.44 -10.00
CA ASP A 76 9.57 -2.13 -10.65
C ASP A 76 9.06 -1.03 -9.71
N TYR A 77 8.54 -1.40 -8.54
CA TYR A 77 8.08 -0.48 -7.52
C TYR A 77 8.92 -0.60 -6.26
N LYS A 78 9.20 0.54 -5.65
CA LYS A 78 9.88 0.67 -4.36
C LYS A 78 9.27 1.87 -3.65
N PRO A 79 8.63 1.72 -2.47
CA PRO A 79 7.87 2.82 -1.89
C PRO A 79 8.67 4.09 -1.58
N PHE A 80 9.97 3.97 -1.34
CA PHE A 80 10.85 5.12 -1.14
C PHE A 80 12.30 4.79 -1.51
N SER A 81 13.09 5.83 -1.77
CA SER A 81 14.55 5.73 -1.87
C SER A 81 15.19 6.94 -1.21
N ILE A 82 16.22 6.70 -0.38
CA ILE A 82 16.97 7.78 0.26
C ILE A 82 17.60 8.66 -0.82
N GLY A 83 17.43 9.97 -0.71
CA GLY A 83 17.92 10.97 -1.66
C GLY A 83 16.99 11.22 -2.85
N GLU A 84 15.85 10.53 -2.92
CA GLU A 84 14.80 10.81 -3.91
C GLU A 84 13.58 11.45 -3.22
N PRO A 85 12.81 12.29 -3.93
CA PRO A 85 11.57 12.87 -3.40
C PRO A 85 10.57 11.80 -2.97
N ALA A 86 9.84 12.05 -1.88
CA ALA A 86 8.64 11.29 -1.55
C ALA A 86 7.57 11.51 -2.65
N ASP A 87 6.90 10.44 -3.07
CA ASP A 87 5.70 10.59 -3.89
C ASP A 87 4.51 11.04 -3.03
N ALA A 88 3.42 11.46 -3.67
CA ALA A 88 2.25 11.98 -2.96
C ALA A 88 1.61 10.95 -2.02
N ALA A 89 1.69 9.65 -2.34
CA ALA A 89 1.12 8.60 -1.52
C ALA A 89 1.95 8.38 -0.24
N LEU A 90 3.28 8.43 -0.36
CA LEU A 90 4.19 8.37 0.78
C LEU A 90 4.09 9.61 1.64
N GLU A 91 4.03 10.81 1.04
CA GLU A 91 3.85 12.09 1.73
C GLU A 91 2.58 12.08 2.58
N LEU A 92 1.44 11.72 2.00
CA LEU A 92 0.18 11.59 2.74
C LEU A 92 0.28 10.57 3.89
N LEU A 93 0.96 9.44 3.66
CA LEU A 93 1.17 8.45 4.72
C LEU A 93 2.07 9.00 5.83
N ALA A 94 3.15 9.67 5.47
CA ALA A 94 4.18 10.16 6.39
C ALA A 94 3.69 11.33 7.24
N GLU A 95 2.84 12.20 6.68
CA GLU A 95 2.29 13.35 7.40
C GLU A 95 1.01 12.99 8.17
N ALA A 96 0.07 12.27 7.56
CA ALA A 96 -1.26 12.07 8.15
C ALA A 96 -1.44 10.72 8.82
N GLY A 97 -0.52 9.79 8.59
CA GLY A 97 -0.72 8.38 8.87
C GLY A 97 -1.79 7.75 7.97
N ASP A 98 -2.21 8.42 6.90
CA ASP A 98 -3.23 7.96 5.95
C ASP A 98 -2.58 7.15 4.82
N ASN A 99 -2.86 5.85 4.81
CA ASN A 99 -2.29 4.93 3.84
C ASN A 99 -3.19 4.62 2.64
N THR A 100 -4.31 5.34 2.49
CA THR A 100 -5.32 5.03 1.47
C THR A 100 -4.75 5.11 0.07
N GLU A 101 -3.89 6.10 -0.22
CA GLU A 101 -3.26 6.26 -1.53
C GLU A 101 -2.21 5.16 -1.79
N VAL A 102 -1.37 4.83 -0.80
CA VAL A 102 -0.40 3.72 -0.91
C VAL A 102 -1.12 2.41 -1.25
N LEU A 103 -2.23 2.13 -0.56
CA LEU A 103 -3.04 0.93 -0.80
C LEU A 103 -3.74 0.95 -2.17
N ALA A 104 -3.96 2.12 -2.78
CA ALA A 104 -4.65 2.28 -4.05
C ALA A 104 -3.71 2.28 -5.27
N LEU A 105 -2.39 2.32 -5.07
CA LEU A 105 -1.41 2.30 -6.15
C LEU A 105 -1.59 1.09 -7.07
N SER A 106 -1.54 1.31 -8.39
CA SER A 106 -1.72 0.26 -9.39
C SER A 106 -0.60 -0.78 -9.41
N THR A 107 0.55 -0.47 -8.81
CA THR A 107 1.71 -1.36 -8.64
C THR A 107 1.53 -2.35 -7.49
N VAL A 108 0.58 -2.10 -6.58
CA VAL A 108 0.26 -2.98 -5.46
C VAL A 108 -0.53 -4.19 -5.96
N VAL A 109 -0.02 -5.38 -5.66
CA VAL A 109 -0.59 -6.67 -6.05
C VAL A 109 -1.53 -7.18 -4.95
N ASN A 110 -1.04 -7.31 -3.72
CA ASN A 110 -1.84 -7.65 -2.54
C ASN A 110 -1.54 -6.66 -1.42
N LYS A 111 -2.50 -6.48 -0.51
CA LYS A 111 -2.41 -5.49 0.56
C LYS A 111 -3.13 -5.94 1.82
N ALA A 112 -2.64 -5.46 2.96
CA ALA A 112 -3.30 -5.54 4.25
C ALA A 112 -3.00 -4.24 5.01
N SER A 113 -3.92 -3.84 5.88
CA SER A 113 -3.71 -2.74 6.79
C SER A 113 -4.43 -3.00 8.11
N ASP A 114 -3.83 -2.54 9.19
CA ASP A 114 -4.58 -2.36 10.43
C ASP A 114 -5.62 -1.24 10.26
N THR A 115 -6.63 -1.21 11.14
CA THR A 115 -7.58 -0.11 11.22
C THR A 115 -7.15 0.97 12.21
N ASP A 116 -6.44 0.56 13.26
CA ASP A 116 -6.07 1.43 14.38
C ASP A 116 -4.55 1.64 14.42
N PRO A 117 -4.07 2.78 14.96
CA PRO A 117 -2.66 2.99 15.26
C PRO A 117 -2.08 1.92 16.19
N LEU A 118 -0.84 1.52 15.95
CA LEU A 118 -0.10 0.58 16.79
C LEU A 118 0.66 1.33 17.88
N GLY A 119 0.10 1.34 19.09
CA GLY A 119 0.71 1.99 20.25
C GLY A 119 2.06 1.40 20.70
N PRO A 120 2.84 2.14 21.51
CA PRO A 120 4.15 1.68 21.99
C PRO A 120 4.11 0.34 22.73
N GLY A 121 5.09 -0.52 22.45
CA GLY A 121 5.19 -1.88 23.01
C GLY A 121 4.14 -2.87 22.52
N LYS A 122 3.22 -2.46 21.63
CA LYS A 122 2.19 -3.34 21.07
C LYS A 122 2.68 -4.05 19.82
N THR A 123 1.96 -5.12 19.47
CA THR A 123 2.24 -5.94 18.29
C THR A 123 0.98 -6.10 17.48
N SER A 124 1.11 -5.97 16.16
CA SER A 124 0.10 -6.33 15.16
C SER A 124 0.59 -7.53 14.35
N THR A 125 -0.32 -8.39 13.94
CA THR A 125 -0.05 -9.52 13.03
C THR A 125 -1.09 -9.48 11.92
N GLN A 126 -0.60 -9.40 10.69
CA GLN A 126 -1.42 -9.37 9.48
C GLN A 126 -1.01 -10.48 8.53
N THR A 127 -1.94 -10.92 7.69
CA THR A 127 -1.71 -11.98 6.71
C THR A 127 -1.78 -11.42 5.30
N ILE A 128 -0.84 -11.82 4.45
CA ILE A 128 -0.88 -11.61 3.00
C ILE A 128 -1.00 -12.96 2.32
N GLU A 129 -2.08 -13.13 1.56
CA GLU A 129 -2.26 -14.25 0.64
C GLU A 129 -1.90 -13.81 -0.78
N THR A 130 -1.24 -14.67 -1.55
CA THR A 130 -0.89 -14.40 -2.95
C THR A 130 -0.84 -15.68 -3.77
N THR A 131 -1.03 -15.56 -5.08
CA THR A 131 -0.76 -16.64 -6.05
C THR A 131 0.58 -16.47 -6.76
N ASP A 132 1.23 -15.33 -6.59
CA ASP A 132 2.48 -15.01 -7.26
C ASP A 132 3.68 -15.53 -6.48
N THR A 133 4.66 -16.06 -7.22
CA THR A 133 5.90 -16.63 -6.65
C THR A 133 7.02 -15.63 -6.52
N THR A 134 6.92 -14.47 -7.19
CA THR A 134 7.96 -13.45 -7.28
C THR A 134 7.36 -12.11 -6.89
N LEU A 135 7.46 -11.76 -5.61
CA LEU A 135 6.95 -10.52 -5.05
C LEU A 135 7.90 -10.01 -3.99
N ASN A 136 7.91 -8.69 -3.86
CA ASN A 136 8.50 -8.01 -2.73
C ASN A 136 7.41 -7.60 -1.75
N LEU A 137 7.72 -7.65 -0.47
CA LEU A 137 6.91 -7.09 0.61
C LEU A 137 7.48 -5.75 1.03
N SER A 138 6.61 -4.74 1.12
CA SER A 138 6.91 -3.51 1.83
C SER A 138 5.95 -3.31 3.00
N VAL A 139 6.50 -2.81 4.11
CA VAL A 139 5.76 -2.46 5.32
C VAL A 139 6.03 -0.98 5.58
N LEU A 140 4.99 -0.17 5.79
CA LEU A 140 5.10 1.27 6.03
C LEU A 140 4.20 1.70 7.19
N SER A 141 4.64 2.70 7.95
CA SER A 141 3.84 3.36 8.98
C SER A 141 4.47 4.69 9.40
N MET A 142 3.66 5.68 9.70
CA MET A 142 4.10 6.97 10.25
C MET A 142 4.41 6.85 11.75
N LEU A 143 5.39 7.60 12.24
CA LEU A 143 5.55 7.89 13.66
C LEU A 143 4.69 9.09 14.03
N VAL A 144 3.60 8.87 14.75
CA VAL A 144 2.49 9.82 14.82
C VAL A 144 2.80 11.09 15.63
N ASN A 145 3.76 11.05 16.57
CA ASN A 145 4.23 12.27 17.26
C ASN A 145 5.42 12.91 16.54
N THR A 146 5.30 13.08 15.22
CA THR A 146 6.24 13.79 14.32
C THR A 146 5.42 14.49 13.24
N ASN A 147 6.04 15.40 12.48
CA ASN A 147 5.45 16.05 11.30
C ASN A 147 5.34 15.06 10.13
N ASP A 148 6.47 14.48 9.69
CA ASP A 148 6.50 13.65 8.47
C ASP A 148 7.43 12.42 8.58
N ALA A 149 7.66 11.95 9.81
CA ALA A 149 8.50 10.78 10.02
C ALA A 149 7.74 9.48 9.73
N PHE A 150 8.40 8.55 9.04
CA PHE A 150 7.88 7.21 8.79
C PHE A 150 8.93 6.13 9.01
N THR A 151 8.47 4.89 9.14
CA THR A 151 9.32 3.71 9.19
C THR A 151 8.90 2.71 8.13
N GLY A 152 9.84 1.92 7.63
CA GLY A 152 9.47 0.88 6.68
C GLY A 152 10.48 -0.22 6.40
N LEU A 153 9.94 -1.40 6.09
CA LEU A 153 10.63 -2.47 5.38
C LEU A 153 10.41 -2.22 3.90
N ASN A 154 11.47 -2.07 3.13
CA ASN A 154 11.39 -1.57 1.78
C ASN A 154 11.80 -2.64 0.77
N SER A 155 10.82 -3.19 0.06
CA SER A 155 10.99 -4.14 -1.03
C SER A 155 11.76 -5.41 -0.64
N HIS A 156 11.28 -6.12 0.39
CA HIS A 156 11.86 -7.38 0.84
C HIS A 156 11.39 -8.56 -0.02
N ASP A 157 12.31 -9.25 -0.69
CA ASP A 157 12.03 -10.38 -1.57
C ASP A 157 11.45 -11.59 -0.79
N LEU A 158 10.27 -12.06 -1.22
CA LEU A 158 9.60 -13.23 -0.67
C LEU A 158 9.87 -14.53 -1.44
N THR A 159 10.50 -14.45 -2.63
CA THR A 159 10.61 -15.55 -3.60
C THR A 159 11.22 -16.83 -3.02
N ASN A 160 12.20 -16.69 -2.13
CA ASN A 160 13.01 -17.80 -1.64
C ASN A 160 12.57 -18.36 -0.27
N TYR A 161 11.42 -17.94 0.24
CA TYR A 161 10.87 -18.51 1.48
C TYR A 161 10.29 -19.89 1.23
N ASN A 162 10.69 -20.87 2.03
CA ASN A 162 9.98 -22.15 2.16
C ASN A 162 8.91 -22.04 3.25
N VAL A 163 7.94 -22.96 3.24
CA VAL A 163 6.94 -23.04 4.31
C VAL A 163 7.65 -23.30 5.64
N GLY A 164 7.39 -22.42 6.62
CA GLY A 164 8.03 -22.43 7.93
C GLY A 164 9.23 -21.48 8.06
N ASP A 165 9.79 -20.98 6.94
CA ASP A 165 10.87 -20.00 6.97
C ASP A 165 10.38 -18.68 7.56
N SER A 166 11.25 -18.06 8.36
CA SER A 166 10.96 -16.83 9.09
C SER A 166 12.20 -15.94 9.13
N MET A 167 12.03 -14.65 8.87
CA MET A 167 13.09 -13.65 9.01
C MET A 167 12.58 -12.45 9.80
N SER A 168 13.48 -11.85 10.59
CA SER A 168 13.18 -10.68 11.39
C SER A 168 14.06 -9.50 11.02
N PHE A 169 13.45 -8.32 10.99
CA PHE A 169 14.05 -7.05 10.64
C PHE A 169 13.80 -6.05 11.75
N ARG A 170 14.71 -5.08 11.90
CA ARG A 170 14.46 -3.86 12.68
C ARG A 170 14.42 -2.71 11.70
N LEU A 171 13.41 -1.85 11.84
CA LEU A 171 13.17 -0.77 10.90
C LEU A 171 13.74 0.53 11.44
N ASN A 172 14.39 1.27 10.54
CA ASN A 172 14.86 2.62 10.79
C ASN A 172 13.71 3.63 10.67
N VAL A 173 13.94 4.85 11.16
CA VAL A 173 13.09 6.02 10.87
C VAL A 173 13.65 6.77 9.69
N TYR A 174 12.75 7.23 8.84
CA TYR A 174 12.98 8.09 7.71
C TYR A 174 12.13 9.34 7.87
N ASP A 175 12.59 10.39 7.24
CA ASP A 175 11.93 11.69 7.11
C ASP A 175 11.59 11.79 5.61
N SER A 176 10.33 12.09 5.27
CA SER A 176 9.91 12.19 3.85
C SER A 176 10.49 13.41 3.15
N GLY A 177 10.94 14.40 3.92
CA GLY A 177 11.50 15.66 3.46
C GLY A 177 10.43 16.56 2.89
N THR A 178 9.20 16.51 3.40
CA THR A 178 8.07 17.29 2.87
C THR A 178 7.66 18.41 3.81
N GLU A 179 7.80 18.21 5.12
CA GLU A 179 7.57 19.25 6.14
C GLU A 179 8.81 19.53 6.99
N ALA A 180 8.96 20.78 7.47
CA ALA A 180 10.04 21.14 8.38
C ALA A 180 9.88 20.53 9.79
N ASP A 181 10.91 19.80 10.22
CA ASP A 181 11.11 19.30 11.59
C ASP A 181 11.13 20.44 12.63
N SER A 182 9.95 20.76 13.13
CA SER A 182 9.72 21.90 14.04
C SER A 182 9.23 21.49 15.42
N GLU A 183 8.75 20.24 15.53
CA GLU A 183 8.23 19.61 16.74
C GLU A 183 7.18 20.44 17.50
N THR A 184 6.39 21.26 16.80
CA THR A 184 5.43 22.17 17.42
C THR A 184 4.02 21.59 17.53
N ALA A 185 3.17 22.25 18.32
CA ALA A 185 1.76 21.90 18.41
C ALA A 185 1.00 22.00 17.07
N ALA A 186 1.50 22.85 16.16
CA ALA A 186 0.85 23.13 14.90
C ALA A 186 1.13 22.06 13.84
N THR A 187 2.26 21.35 13.95
CA THR A 187 2.77 20.43 12.91
C THR A 187 2.75 18.97 13.33
N ILE A 188 2.46 18.65 14.60
CA ILE A 188 2.37 17.26 15.07
C ILE A 188 0.89 16.83 15.19
N PRO A 189 0.40 15.90 14.35
CA PRO A 189 -0.98 15.40 14.39
C PRO A 189 -1.21 14.37 15.49
N GLY A 190 -0.16 13.99 16.24
CA GLY A 190 -0.23 12.91 17.20
C GLY A 190 -0.85 13.23 18.56
N PRO A 191 -0.92 12.23 19.45
CA PRO A 191 -1.48 12.40 20.79
C PRO A 191 -0.73 13.42 21.65
N ALA A 192 0.52 13.78 21.34
CA ALA A 192 1.23 14.87 22.00
C ALA A 192 0.47 16.21 21.92
N THR A 193 -0.35 16.40 20.88
CA THR A 193 -1.19 17.60 20.67
C THR A 193 -2.68 17.31 20.85
N MET A 194 -3.06 16.12 21.35
CA MET A 194 -4.45 15.64 21.33
C MET A 194 -5.05 15.60 19.91
N GLY A 195 -4.20 15.39 18.89
CA GLY A 195 -4.63 15.36 17.49
C GLY A 195 -5.06 16.71 16.93
N GLN A 196 -4.47 17.80 17.42
CA GLN A 196 -4.81 19.17 16.98
C GLN A 196 -3.82 19.75 15.97
N GLY A 197 -2.63 19.16 15.84
CA GLY A 197 -1.69 19.58 14.80
C GLY A 197 -2.18 19.24 13.40
N GLU A 198 -1.64 19.94 12.42
CA GLU A 198 -1.80 19.63 11.00
C GLU A 198 -1.32 18.20 10.73
N GLY A 199 -2.01 17.52 9.83
CA GLY A 199 -1.67 16.15 9.44
C GLY A 199 -1.35 16.00 7.96
N PHE A 200 -1.76 16.89 7.07
CA PHE A 200 -1.28 16.81 5.68
C PHE A 200 -1.29 18.19 5.07
N ASN A 201 -0.17 18.57 4.47
CA ASN A 201 -0.03 19.82 3.77
C ASN A 201 0.69 19.62 2.44
N ALA A 202 -0.07 19.74 1.34
CA ALA A 202 0.49 19.65 -0.02
C ALA A 202 1.55 20.74 -0.34
N ALA A 203 1.70 21.77 0.51
CA ALA A 203 2.76 22.75 0.37
C ALA A 203 4.01 22.27 1.12
N ARG A 204 4.96 21.71 0.38
CA ARG A 204 6.25 21.30 0.92
C ARG A 204 7.07 22.50 1.37
N ASP A 205 7.52 22.48 2.62
CA ASP A 205 8.32 23.55 3.21
C ASP A 205 9.67 23.09 3.77
N ASP A 206 9.99 21.80 3.61
CA ASP A 206 11.32 21.28 3.89
C ASP A 206 12.39 21.80 2.91
N ARG A 207 13.64 21.82 3.38
CA ARG A 207 14.78 22.34 2.63
C ARG A 207 15.29 21.39 1.55
N ALA A 208 15.14 20.09 1.73
CA ALA A 208 15.79 19.06 0.92
C ALA A 208 14.84 18.44 -0.12
N ASP A 209 13.54 18.32 0.17
CA ASP A 209 12.53 17.69 -0.70
C ASP A 209 12.95 16.28 -1.17
N GLN A 210 13.49 15.50 -0.23
CA GLN A 210 13.98 14.15 -0.47
C GLN A 210 13.90 13.31 0.81
N VAL A 211 13.65 12.02 0.65
CA VAL A 211 13.65 11.08 1.76
C VAL A 211 15.04 10.98 2.36
N THR A 212 15.15 11.15 3.68
CA THR A 212 16.41 10.99 4.41
C THR A 212 16.28 10.05 5.61
N MET A 213 17.41 9.71 6.23
CA MET A 213 17.40 9.06 7.54
C MET A 213 17.05 10.14 8.56
N HIS A 214 15.98 9.93 9.34
CA HIS A 214 15.54 10.95 10.29
C HIS A 214 16.60 11.13 11.40
N PRO A 215 16.96 12.38 11.75
CA PRO A 215 17.96 12.64 12.79
C PRO A 215 17.50 12.37 14.23
N GLY A 216 16.25 11.94 14.43
CA GLY A 216 15.55 11.98 15.72
C GLY A 216 14.89 13.33 15.97
N VAL A 217 13.96 13.38 16.92
CA VAL A 217 13.24 14.60 17.31
C VAL A 217 14.01 15.44 18.31
N VAL A 218 13.92 16.77 18.19
CA VAL A 218 14.45 17.71 19.19
C VAL A 218 13.33 18.12 20.15
N THR A 219 13.53 17.86 21.44
CA THR A 219 12.47 18.01 22.44
C THR A 219 12.64 19.26 23.30
N GLN A 220 11.63 19.59 24.11
CA GLN A 220 11.75 20.67 25.10
C GLN A 220 12.92 20.42 26.07
N ASP A 221 13.18 19.15 26.40
CA ASP A 221 14.30 18.73 27.25
C ASP A 221 15.67 18.88 26.56
N ASP A 222 15.73 18.99 25.22
CA ASP A 222 16.94 19.32 24.45
C ASP A 222 17.20 20.83 24.35
N GLY A 223 16.27 21.65 24.86
CA GLY A 223 16.35 23.10 24.82
C GLY A 223 15.67 23.75 23.63
N LEU A 224 14.79 23.04 22.91
CA LEU A 224 13.87 23.62 21.93
C LEU A 224 12.59 24.09 22.66
N PRO A 225 12.43 25.39 22.99
CA PRO A 225 11.43 25.82 23.98
C PRO A 225 9.98 25.63 23.52
N ASP A 226 9.75 25.72 22.20
CA ASP A 226 8.42 25.63 21.57
C ASP A 226 8.03 24.19 21.18
N SER A 227 8.92 23.20 21.42
CA SER A 227 8.61 21.80 21.18
C SER A 227 7.49 21.33 22.10
N VAL A 228 6.50 20.62 21.55
CA VAL A 228 5.47 19.92 22.34
C VAL A 228 5.92 18.55 22.83
N LEU A 229 7.11 18.11 22.41
CA LEU A 229 7.67 16.83 22.76
C LEU A 229 8.56 16.96 23.99
N ASP A 230 8.61 15.87 24.76
CA ASP A 230 9.54 15.66 25.86
C ASP A 230 10.48 14.48 25.56
N SER A 231 11.44 14.23 26.44
CA SER A 231 12.42 13.13 26.31
C SER A 231 11.80 11.73 26.11
N THR A 232 10.54 11.50 26.46
CA THR A 232 9.87 10.20 26.28
C THR A 232 9.48 9.92 24.81
N HIS A 233 9.42 10.96 23.98
CA HIS A 233 9.06 10.90 22.56
C HIS A 233 10.26 10.62 21.65
N ARG A 234 11.49 10.60 22.19
CA ARG A 234 12.71 10.36 21.41
C ARG A 234 12.79 8.93 20.87
N PHE A 235 13.54 8.78 19.80
CA PHE A 235 13.88 7.50 19.19
C PHE A 235 15.30 7.50 18.60
N ASP A 236 16.01 6.38 18.72
CA ASP A 236 17.37 6.18 18.20
C ASP A 236 17.33 5.30 16.94
N ASN A 237 16.60 5.76 15.92
CA ASN A 237 16.35 5.13 14.61
C ASN A 237 15.62 3.78 14.60
N LEU A 238 15.86 2.84 15.52
CA LEU A 238 15.19 1.54 15.49
C LEU A 238 13.85 1.58 16.24
N VAL A 239 12.75 1.63 15.50
CA VAL A 239 11.41 1.91 16.07
C VAL A 239 10.40 0.78 15.93
N ALA A 240 10.63 -0.13 14.99
CA ALA A 240 9.80 -1.30 14.81
C ALA A 240 10.63 -2.57 14.60
N ARG A 241 10.08 -3.71 15.02
CA ARG A 241 10.56 -5.03 14.63
C ARG A 241 9.51 -5.70 13.77
N VAL A 242 9.91 -6.15 12.59
CA VAL A 242 9.05 -6.91 11.67
C VAL A 242 9.54 -8.35 11.61
N THR A 243 8.63 -9.31 11.68
CA THR A 243 8.90 -10.72 11.40
C THR A 243 8.01 -11.16 10.24
N VAL A 244 8.61 -11.70 9.19
CA VAL A 244 7.91 -12.24 8.03
C VAL A 244 8.08 -13.74 8.05
N LYS A 245 6.98 -14.49 8.07
CA LYS A 245 6.97 -15.95 8.08
C LYS A 245 6.07 -16.49 6.98
N ARG A 246 6.58 -17.40 6.17
CA ARG A 246 5.74 -18.13 5.20
C ARG A 246 5.02 -19.28 5.91
N VAL A 247 3.70 -19.27 5.88
CA VAL A 247 2.85 -20.29 6.52
C VAL A 247 2.21 -21.25 5.51
N LYS A 248 2.19 -20.89 4.23
CA LYS A 248 1.72 -21.72 3.11
C LYS A 248 2.54 -21.46 1.84
#